data_AF-A0A183VBJ5-F1
#
_entry.id   AF-A0A183VBJ5-F1
#
_cell.length_a   1.000
_cell.length_b   1.000
_cell.length_c   1.000
_cell.angle_alpha   90.00
_cell.angle_beta   90.00
_cell.angle_gamma   90.00
#
_symmetry.space_group_name_H-M   'P 1'
#
loop_
_entity.id
_entity.type
_entity.pdbx_description
1 polymer ?
#
loop_
_entity_poly.entity_id
_entity_poly.type
_entity_poly.pdbx_seq_one_letter_code
_entity_poly.pdbx_strand_id
1 'polypeptide(L)'
;MYSTKFPYRVDTNVSQVVFSWNTKVTDRKIAYTLRAIADDNAVLPVILIPRHGYLPTSTEDFTIEYRCAGNKAGQFDVSLHLNFSWPSETNNTYVVLKQEKLCASRDGRRLVASGAAAGEAATDGNERQLNESEQDEQLIQFTFTSACTHTHIHIHIHNT
;
A
#
# COMPACT_ATOMS: atom_id res chain seq x y z
N MET A 1 9.64 1.42 17.65
CA MET A 1 9.31 0.93 16.29
C MET A 1 7.80 0.83 16.22
N TYR A 2 7.17 1.48 15.25
CA TYR A 2 5.72 1.46 15.08
C TYR A 2 5.37 0.58 13.86
N SER A 3 4.42 -0.34 14.03
CA SER A 3 4.00 -1.27 12.99
C SER A 3 2.49 -1.40 13.00
N THR A 4 1.90 -1.67 11.84
CA THR A 4 0.48 -2.05 11.75
C THR A 4 0.28 -3.41 12.44
N LYS A 5 -0.88 -3.59 13.10
CA LYS A 5 -1.24 -4.86 13.76
C LYS A 5 -1.57 -5.96 12.75
N PHE A 6 -2.14 -5.57 11.61
CA PHE A 6 -2.51 -6.45 10.50
C PHE A 6 -1.88 -5.93 9.20
N PRO A 7 -1.47 -6.82 8.28
CA PRO A 7 -1.00 -6.40 6.98
C PRO A 7 -2.17 -5.85 6.15
N TYR A 8 -1.93 -4.78 5.41
CA TYR A 8 -2.88 -4.27 4.41
C TYR A 8 -2.88 -5.19 3.19
N ARG A 9 -4.04 -5.74 2.83
CA ARG A 9 -4.17 -6.67 1.72
C ARG A 9 -4.30 -5.93 0.39
N VAL A 10 -3.50 -6.31 -0.60
CA VAL A 10 -3.50 -5.75 -1.95
C VAL A 10 -3.94 -6.84 -2.93
N ASP A 11 -5.15 -6.71 -3.45
CA ASP A 11 -5.77 -7.73 -4.29
C ASP A 11 -5.08 -7.92 -5.65
N THR A 12 -5.41 -9.03 -6.33
CA THR A 12 -4.72 -9.44 -7.56
C THR A 12 -4.83 -8.42 -8.69
N ASN A 13 -5.96 -7.72 -8.78
CA ASN A 13 -6.26 -6.68 -9.76
C ASN A 13 -5.68 -5.30 -9.41
N VAL A 14 -5.29 -5.06 -8.15
CA VAL A 14 -4.72 -3.79 -7.70
C VAL A 14 -3.23 -3.75 -7.97
N SER A 15 -2.78 -2.93 -8.91
CA SER A 15 -1.35 -2.84 -9.25
C SER A 15 -0.61 -1.73 -8.48
N GLN A 16 -1.35 -0.80 -7.88
CA GLN A 16 -0.80 0.38 -7.24
C GLN A 16 -1.55 0.67 -5.94
N VAL A 17 -0.80 1.13 -4.95
CA VAL A 17 -1.34 1.65 -3.70
C VAL A 17 -0.85 3.08 -3.55
N VAL A 18 -1.79 3.99 -3.29
CA VAL A 18 -1.52 5.40 -3.06
C VAL A 18 -1.47 5.65 -1.56
N PHE A 19 -0.46 6.39 -1.14
CA PHE A 19 -0.28 6.81 0.23
C PHE A 19 -0.37 8.33 0.30
N SER A 20 -1.21 8.85 1.18
CA SER A 20 -1.23 10.28 1.48
C SER A 20 -0.52 10.53 2.80
N TRP A 21 0.34 11.54 2.86
CA TRP A 21 1.08 11.86 4.08
C TRP A 21 1.23 13.36 4.30
N ASN A 22 1.37 13.75 5.57
CA ASN A 22 1.79 15.09 5.96
C ASN A 22 2.34 15.11 7.39
N THR A 23 2.93 16.26 7.74
CA THR A 23 3.28 16.61 9.12
C THR A 23 2.69 17.96 9.51
N LYS A 24 2.29 18.10 10.78
CA LYS A 24 1.92 19.39 11.38
C LYS A 24 3.12 20.18 11.92
N VAL A 25 4.30 19.58 11.90
CA VAL A 25 5.56 20.22 12.30
C VAL A 25 5.97 21.23 11.24
N THR A 26 6.07 22.50 11.62
CA THR A 26 6.40 23.61 10.72
C THR A 26 7.64 24.38 11.15
N ASP A 27 8.11 24.19 12.38
CA ASP A 27 9.31 24.81 12.94
C ASP A 27 10.61 24.27 12.33
N ARG A 28 10.58 23.06 11.78
CA ARG A 28 11.70 22.45 11.03
C ARG A 28 11.24 21.42 10.02
N LYS A 29 12.09 21.12 9.04
CA LYS A 29 11.86 20.04 8.07
C LYS A 29 12.17 18.68 8.70
N ILE A 30 11.32 17.69 8.47
CA ILE A 30 11.55 16.29 8.89
C ILE A 30 12.05 15.52 7.67
N ALA A 31 13.29 15.05 7.70
CA ALA A 31 13.82 14.19 6.64
C ALA A 31 13.18 12.80 6.72
N TYR A 32 12.87 12.21 5.58
CA TYR A 32 12.44 10.82 5.47
C TYR A 32 13.44 9.99 4.66
N THR A 33 13.45 8.69 4.94
CA THR A 33 14.01 7.67 4.05
C THR A 33 12.99 6.54 3.87
N LEU A 34 12.93 5.98 2.67
CA LEU A 34 11.94 5.01 2.24
C LEU A 34 12.58 3.76 1.62
N ARG A 35 12.09 2.58 2.00
CA ARG A 35 12.47 1.31 1.41
C ARG A 35 11.29 0.34 1.39
N ALA A 36 11.03 -0.27 0.25
CA ALA A 36 10.09 -1.39 0.15
C ALA A 36 10.87 -2.71 0.01
N ILE A 37 10.42 -3.75 0.71
CA ILE A 37 11.04 -5.08 0.71
C ILE A 37 9.92 -6.10 0.52
N ALA A 38 10.06 -6.99 -0.47
CA ALA A 38 9.24 -8.19 -0.60
C ALA A 38 10.00 -9.40 -0.05
N ASP A 39 9.27 -10.38 0.46
CA ASP A 39 9.79 -11.65 0.97
C ASP A 39 10.20 -12.63 -0.15
N ASP A 40 9.55 -12.53 -1.31
CA ASP A 40 9.71 -13.39 -2.47
C ASP A 40 9.90 -12.54 -3.75
N ASN A 41 10.69 -13.04 -4.71
CA ASN A 41 10.94 -12.36 -5.98
C ASN A 41 9.76 -12.43 -6.97
N ALA A 42 8.70 -13.15 -6.63
CA ALA A 42 7.43 -13.16 -7.36
C ALA A 42 6.74 -11.78 -7.34
N VAL A 43 7.09 -10.90 -6.40
CA VAL A 43 6.57 -9.53 -6.30
C VAL A 43 7.72 -8.54 -6.24
N LEU A 44 7.65 -7.52 -7.09
CA LEU A 44 8.56 -6.38 -7.06
C LEU A 44 7.79 -5.11 -6.66
N PRO A 45 8.01 -4.57 -5.45
CA PRO A 45 7.48 -3.28 -5.07
C PRO A 45 8.36 -2.14 -5.63
N VAL A 46 7.73 -1.17 -6.30
CA VAL A 46 8.40 -0.02 -6.92
C VAL A 46 7.86 1.26 -6.30
N ILE A 47 8.74 2.01 -5.64
CA ILE A 47 8.44 3.33 -5.05
C ILE A 47 8.51 4.38 -6.16
N LEU A 48 7.45 5.18 -6.33
CA LEU A 48 7.34 6.23 -7.36
C LEU A 48 7.64 7.64 -6.84
N ILE A 49 8.48 7.76 -5.81
CA ILE A 49 9.04 9.02 -5.29
C ILE A 49 10.53 8.84 -4.94
N PRO A 50 11.30 9.92 -4.75
CA PRO A 50 12.65 9.82 -4.20
C PRO A 50 12.68 9.01 -2.90
N ARG A 51 13.70 8.16 -2.73
CA ARG A 51 13.84 7.34 -1.50
C ARG A 51 14.23 8.15 -0.27
N HIS A 52 14.60 9.41 -0.44
CA HIS A 52 14.92 10.33 0.63
C HIS A 52 14.42 11.71 0.25
N GLY A 53 14.01 12.49 1.25
CA GLY A 53 13.46 13.81 1.05
C GLY A 53 12.99 14.40 2.37
N TYR A 54 12.04 15.33 2.31
CA TYR A 54 11.41 15.92 3.48
C TYR A 54 9.91 15.67 3.48
N LEU A 55 9.35 15.40 4.66
CA LEU A 55 7.91 15.27 4.83
C LEU A 55 7.22 16.60 4.47
N PRO A 56 6.12 16.54 3.70
CA PRO A 56 5.40 17.73 3.32
C PRO A 56 4.52 18.23 4.48
N THR A 57 4.34 19.54 4.55
CA THR A 57 3.46 20.20 5.53
C THR A 57 2.00 20.23 5.07
N SER A 58 1.77 20.20 3.76
CA SER A 58 0.48 19.91 3.13
C SER A 58 0.36 18.40 2.87
N THR A 59 -0.87 17.91 2.75
CA THR A 59 -1.09 16.53 2.30
C THR A 59 -0.59 16.39 0.87
N GLU A 60 0.34 15.45 0.67
CA GLU A 60 0.80 15.02 -0.65
C GLU A 60 0.67 13.51 -0.74
N ASP A 61 0.63 13.02 -1.98
CA ASP A 61 0.49 11.61 -2.28
C ASP A 61 1.78 11.04 -2.85
N PHE A 62 2.04 9.78 -2.55
CA PHE A 62 3.03 8.97 -3.25
C PHE A 62 2.48 7.58 -3.54
N THR A 63 3.04 6.93 -4.56
CA THR A 63 2.53 5.64 -5.02
C THR A 63 3.59 4.55 -4.87
N ILE A 64 3.14 3.35 -4.50
CA ILE A 64 3.90 2.11 -4.62
C ILE A 64 3.20 1.22 -5.64
N GLU A 65 3.94 0.80 -6.65
CA GLU A 65 3.49 -0.18 -7.63
C GLU A 65 3.93 -1.59 -7.22
N TYR A 66 3.02 -2.57 -7.34
CA TYR A 66 3.27 -3.98 -7.04
C TYR A 66 3.27 -4.80 -8.33
N ARG A 67 4.45 -5.13 -8.82
CA ARG A 67 4.61 -5.91 -10.05
C ARG A 67 4.73 -7.40 -9.72
N CYS A 68 3.68 -8.16 -10.04
CA CYS A 68 3.72 -9.61 -10.00
C CYS A 68 4.50 -10.15 -11.21
N ALA A 69 5.50 -10.99 -11.00
CA ALA A 69 6.25 -11.65 -12.08
C ALA A 69 5.37 -12.61 -12.91
N GLY A 70 4.36 -13.21 -12.27
CA GLY A 70 3.37 -14.09 -12.89
C GLY A 70 3.84 -15.53 -13.09
N ASN A 71 5.01 -15.89 -12.55
CA ASN A 71 5.54 -17.25 -12.49
C ASN A 71 4.96 -18.08 -11.32
N LYS A 72 4.42 -17.42 -10.29
CA LYS A 72 3.86 -18.05 -9.09
C LYS A 72 2.57 -17.34 -8.68
N ALA A 73 1.53 -18.11 -8.39
CA ALA A 73 0.33 -17.60 -7.73
C ALA A 73 0.52 -17.70 -6.22
N GLY A 74 0.02 -16.72 -5.46
CA GLY A 74 0.16 -16.73 -4.01
C GLY A 74 -0.09 -15.38 -3.36
N GLN A 75 0.16 -15.36 -2.05
CA GLN A 75 0.15 -14.19 -1.20
C GLN A 75 1.58 -13.95 -0.75
N PHE A 76 2.05 -12.71 -0.86
CA PHE A 76 3.45 -12.36 -0.66
C PHE A 76 3.56 -11.16 0.26
N ASP A 77 4.40 -11.27 1.28
CA ASP A 77 4.59 -10.20 2.25
C ASP A 77 5.44 -9.08 1.66
N VAL A 78 4.94 -7.86 1.75
CA VAL A 78 5.66 -6.64 1.41
C VAL A 78 5.70 -5.73 2.62
N SER A 79 6.87 -5.20 2.93
CA SER A 79 7.08 -4.25 4.02
C SER A 79 7.59 -2.93 3.49
N LEU A 80 6.86 -1.85 3.79
CA LEU A 80 7.31 -0.48 3.58
C LEU A 80 7.96 0.06 4.85
N HIS A 81 9.25 0.30 4.79
CA HIS A 81 10.06 0.88 5.85
C HIS A 81 10.18 2.38 5.63
N LEU A 82 9.66 3.15 6.59
CA LEU A 82 9.73 4.59 6.68
C LEU A 82 10.60 4.95 7.89
N ASN A 83 11.59 5.79 7.69
CA ASN A 83 12.41 6.32 8.77
C ASN A 83 12.43 7.84 8.69
N PHE A 84 12.05 8.48 9.80
CA PHE A 84 11.93 9.93 9.92
C PHE A 84 12.93 10.48 10.94
N SER A 85 13.56 11.61 10.61
CA SER A 85 14.46 12.35 11.52
C SER A 85 13.70 13.11 12.61
N TRP A 86 12.88 12.41 13.38
CA TRP A 86 11.98 12.97 14.38
C TRP A 86 11.98 12.12 15.67
N PRO A 87 12.05 12.73 16.87
CA PRO A 87 12.02 14.17 17.18
C PRO A 87 13.39 14.86 17.17
N SER A 88 14.44 14.28 16.63
CA SER A 88 15.66 15.00 16.26
C SER A 88 16.42 14.23 15.18
N GLU A 89 17.45 14.83 14.58
CA GLU A 89 18.31 14.13 13.62
C GLU A 89 19.02 12.91 14.23
N THR A 90 19.20 12.93 15.55
CA THR A 90 19.80 11.83 16.33
C THR A 90 18.80 10.82 16.85
N ASN A 91 17.52 11.22 16.99
CA ASN A 91 16.45 10.37 17.50
C ASN A 91 15.46 10.13 16.37
N ASN A 92 15.66 9.02 15.66
CA ASN A 92 14.86 8.67 14.50
C ASN A 92 13.62 7.86 14.88
N THR A 93 12.54 8.11 14.15
CA THR A 93 11.28 7.36 14.24
C THR A 93 11.20 6.36 13.09
N TYR A 94 11.08 5.08 13.43
CA TYR A 94 10.97 3.98 12.47
C TYR A 94 9.54 3.43 12.44
N VAL A 95 8.96 3.44 11.24
CA VAL A 95 7.63 2.93 10.93
C VAL A 95 7.74 1.81 9.89
N VAL A 96 7.04 0.70 10.12
CA VAL A 96 6.93 -0.38 9.14
C VAL A 96 5.46 -0.62 8.84
N LEU A 97 5.07 -0.41 7.59
CA LEU A 97 3.74 -0.77 7.11
C LEU A 97 3.85 -2.15 6.45
N LYS A 98 3.16 -3.13 7.05
CA LYS A 98 3.09 -4.48 6.49
C LYS A 98 1.94 -4.56 5.51
N GLN A 99 2.17 -5.25 4.41
CA GLN A 99 1.22 -5.44 3.33
C GLN A 99 1.32 -6.86 2.81
N GLU A 100 0.24 -7.36 2.25
CA GLU A 100 0.17 -8.69 1.66
C GLU A 100 -0.34 -8.55 0.23
N LYS A 101 0.52 -8.81 -0.75
CA LYS A 101 0.18 -8.71 -2.17
C LYS A 101 -0.27 -10.06 -2.71
N LEU A 102 -1.46 -10.10 -3.30
CA LEU A 102 -1.95 -11.25 -4.06
C LEU A 102 -1.48 -11.20 -5.50
N CYS A 103 -0.94 -12.32 -5.98
CA CYS A 103 -0.57 -12.49 -7.39
C CYS A 103 -1.18 -13.76 -7.97
N ALA A 104 -1.55 -13.69 -9.25
CA ALA A 104 -1.94 -14.84 -10.04
C ALA A 104 -0.78 -15.28 -10.95
N SER A 105 -0.71 -16.59 -11.22
CA SER A 105 0.17 -17.11 -12.28
C SER A 105 -0.44 -16.82 -13.65
N ARG A 106 0.42 -16.64 -14.66
CA ARG A 106 -0.01 -16.43 -16.06
C ARG A 106 -0.83 -17.62 -16.58
N ASP A 107 -0.50 -18.84 -16.15
CA ASP A 107 -1.20 -20.07 -16.56
C ASP A 107 -2.58 -20.21 -15.91
N GLY A 108 -2.78 -19.66 -14.71
CA GLY A 108 -4.07 -19.67 -14.02
C GLY A 108 -5.14 -18.82 -14.71
N ARG A 109 -4.75 -17.78 -15.47
CA ARG A 109 -5.68 -17.00 -16.31
C ARG A 109 -6.20 -17.79 -17.51
N ARG A 110 -5.46 -18.81 -17.97
CA ARG A 110 -5.85 -19.64 -19.11
C ARG A 110 -6.95 -20.63 -18.74
N LEU A 111 -6.92 -21.19 -17.53
CA LEU A 111 -7.90 -22.19 -17.09
C LEU A 111 -9.31 -21.62 -16.93
N VAL A 112 -9.45 -20.32 -16.61
CA VAL A 112 -10.76 -19.64 -16.59
C VAL A 112 -11.27 -19.37 -18.00
N ALA A 113 -10.37 -19.12 -18.97
CA ALA A 113 -10.74 -18.84 -20.36
C ALA A 113 -11.08 -20.10 -21.18
N SER A 114 -10.58 -21.28 -20.79
CA SER A 114 -10.82 -22.54 -21.52
C SER A 114 -12.02 -23.37 -21.00
N GLY A 115 -12.78 -22.86 -20.02
CA GLY A 115 -14.00 -23.51 -19.51
C GLY A 115 -15.33 -23.04 -20.14
N ALA A 116 -15.31 -22.03 -21.02
CA ALA A 116 -16.52 -21.38 -21.54
C ALA A 116 -16.93 -21.89 -22.93
N ALA A 117 -16.99 -23.21 -23.12
CA ALA A 117 -17.52 -23.81 -24.36
C ALA A 117 -18.26 -25.13 -24.09
N ALA A 118 -19.45 -25.04 -23.48
CA ALA A 118 -20.52 -26.04 -23.62
C ALA A 118 -21.88 -25.50 -23.11
N GLY A 119 -22.84 -25.31 -24.02
CA GLY A 119 -24.27 -25.66 -23.82
C GLY A 119 -25.24 -24.68 -23.14
N GLU A 120 -25.90 -23.86 -23.98
CA GLU A 120 -27.35 -23.54 -24.06
C GLU A 120 -28.26 -23.18 -22.84
N ALA A 121 -28.73 -21.91 -22.89
CA ALA A 121 -30.13 -21.42 -22.95
C ALA A 121 -31.06 -21.27 -21.70
N ALA A 122 -31.63 -20.04 -21.62
CA ALA A 122 -32.81 -19.53 -20.90
C ALA A 122 -32.64 -19.27 -19.38
N THR A 123 -32.99 -18.13 -18.78
CA THR A 123 -34.10 -17.18 -19.00
C THR A 123 -33.77 -15.75 -18.51
N ASP A 124 -34.43 -14.80 -19.18
CA ASP A 124 -34.87 -13.45 -18.81
C ASP A 124 -34.78 -12.97 -17.34
N GLY A 125 -34.45 -11.69 -17.17
CA GLY A 125 -34.86 -10.87 -16.03
C GLY A 125 -33.76 -10.40 -15.07
N ASN A 126 -33.38 -9.13 -15.24
CA ASN A 126 -33.12 -8.10 -14.22
C ASN A 126 -31.70 -7.51 -14.23
N GLU A 127 -31.53 -6.44 -15.01
CA GLU A 127 -30.57 -5.39 -14.74
C GLU A 127 -30.88 -4.78 -13.37
N ARG A 128 -29.95 -4.92 -12.40
CA ARG A 128 -29.65 -3.87 -11.42
C ARG A 128 -28.42 -4.21 -10.60
N GLN A 129 -27.57 -3.19 -10.53
CA GLN A 129 -26.61 -2.89 -9.47
C GLN A 129 -25.19 -3.45 -9.65
N LEU A 130 -24.43 -2.71 -10.47
CA LEU A 130 -23.05 -2.36 -10.17
C LEU A 130 -22.95 -1.93 -8.68
N ASN A 131 -22.41 -2.80 -7.83
CA ASN A 131 -21.75 -2.38 -6.61
C ASN A 131 -20.24 -2.42 -6.87
N GLU A 132 -19.77 -1.45 -7.65
CA GLU A 132 -18.38 -1.00 -7.56
C GLU A 132 -18.28 -0.01 -6.39
N SER A 133 -17.14 -0.01 -5.71
CA SER A 133 -16.72 0.91 -4.63
C SER A 133 -17.26 0.64 -3.22
N GLU A 134 -16.88 -0.49 -2.64
CA GLU A 134 -16.40 -0.44 -1.24
C GLU A 134 -14.88 -0.27 -1.33
N GLN A 135 -14.44 0.97 -1.58
CA GLN A 135 -13.04 1.35 -1.46
C GLN A 135 -12.67 1.25 0.02
N ASP A 136 -12.00 0.16 0.38
CA ASP A 136 -11.38 -0.03 1.69
C ASP A 136 -10.25 1.02 1.87
N GLU A 137 -10.64 2.24 2.24
CA GLU A 137 -9.71 3.26 2.75
C GLU A 137 -9.24 2.82 4.13
N GLN A 138 -7.99 2.37 4.23
CA GLN A 138 -7.40 2.08 5.53
C GLN A 138 -6.68 3.33 6.05
N LEU A 139 -7.33 4.02 6.99
CA LEU A 139 -6.74 5.13 7.72
C LEU A 139 -5.73 4.60 8.76
N ILE A 140 -4.44 4.87 8.56
CA ILE A 140 -3.39 4.49 9.52
C ILE A 140 -2.73 5.74 10.11
N GLN A 141 -3.34 6.30 11.15
CA GLN A 141 -2.77 7.44 11.86
C GLN A 141 -1.68 7.00 12.84
N PHE A 142 -0.48 7.56 12.68
CA PHE A 142 0.58 7.41 13.68
C PHE A 142 0.72 8.70 14.48
N THR A 143 0.49 8.60 15.80
CA THR A 143 0.75 9.69 16.73
C THR A 143 2.11 9.47 17.37
N PHE A 144 3.03 10.43 17.19
CA PHE A 144 4.37 10.40 17.75
C PHE A 144 4.46 11.44 18.87
N THR A 145 4.56 10.98 20.11
CA THR A 145 4.75 11.85 21.26
C THR A 145 6.23 12.17 21.45
N SER A 146 6.58 13.46 21.34
CA SER A 146 7.83 13.98 21.88
C SER A 146 7.54 14.71 23.20
N ALA A 147 8.53 14.82 24.09
CA ALA A 147 8.37 15.39 25.42
C ALA A 147 7.90 16.87 25.45
N CYS A 148 7.90 17.57 24.31
CA CYS A 148 7.47 18.98 24.24
C CYS A 148 6.31 19.24 23.27
N THR A 149 5.93 18.31 22.39
CA THR A 149 4.79 18.48 21.46
C THR A 149 4.18 17.13 21.09
N HIS A 150 2.84 17.05 21.17
CA HIS A 150 2.08 16.00 20.47
C HIS A 150 2.21 16.27 18.98
N THR A 151 2.94 15.41 18.27
CA THR A 151 3.16 15.54 16.84
C THR A 151 2.45 14.42 16.11
N HIS A 152 1.67 14.79 15.10
CA HIS A 152 0.92 13.86 14.27
C HIS A 152 1.55 13.83 12.88
N ILE A 153 2.08 12.67 12.50
CA ILE A 153 2.41 12.36 11.10
C ILE A 153 1.28 11.46 10.62
N HIS A 154 0.51 11.95 9.65
CA HIS A 154 -0.61 11.19 9.12
C HIS A 154 -0.16 10.40 7.91
N ILE A 155 -0.56 9.13 7.83
CA ILE A 155 -0.36 8.29 6.66
C ILE A 155 -1.69 7.62 6.34
N HIS A 156 -2.17 7.80 5.11
CA HIS A 156 -3.41 7.23 4.62
C HIS A 156 -3.08 6.27 3.50
N ILE A 157 -3.86 5.19 3.36
CA ILE A 157 -3.67 4.19 2.31
C ILE A 157 -4.96 4.13 1.48
N HIS A 158 -4.82 4.30 0.18
CA HIS A 158 -5.91 4.26 -0.80
C HIS A 158 -5.55 3.29 -1.92
N ASN A 159 -6.51 2.49 -2.36
CA ASN A 159 -6.37 1.68 -3.58
C ASN A 159 -6.84 2.47 -4.79
N THR A 160 -6.13 2.31 -5.91
CA THR A 160 -6.50 2.85 -7.22
C THR A 160 -6.61 1.72 -8.23
#